data_AF-M4YL48-F1
#
_entry.id   AF-M4YL48-F1
#
_cell.length_a   1.000
_cell.length_b   1.000
_cell.length_c   1.000
_cell.angle_alpha   90.00
_cell.angle_beta   90.00
_cell.angle_gamma   90.00
#
_symmetry.space_group_name_H-M   'P 1'
#
loop_
_entity.id
_entity.type
_entity.pdbx_description
1 polymer ?
#
loop_
_entity_poly.entity_id
_entity_poly.type
_entity_poly.pdbx_seq_one_letter_code
_entity_poly.pdbx_strand_id
1 'polypeptide(L)'
;MAASIMEGFYLSDTDYTMSMDCDFQHPVSAIGDLIAEMDKGADVCVGVRNSRMSMGRKRALGSSAVENFNKLFFRLHGKQTTKDFMSGLFALRCEVFRPVIAGCWDRFEYKGWKVLMDLMKYSDRRVKVSYIRYDFGVRTEGVSHISPKVPIMTFHQLWWFGKVMAKFFCRYYHVDYYEMYPAERKH
;
A
#
# COMPACT_ATOMS: atom_id res chain seq x y z
N MET A 1 8.70 3.19 -8.50
CA MET A 1 7.48 2.36 -8.61
C MET A 1 6.24 3.15 -8.23
N ALA A 2 6.12 3.69 -7.02
CA ALA A 2 4.94 4.46 -6.63
C ALA A 2 4.64 5.65 -7.56
N ALA A 3 5.65 6.42 -7.98
CA ALA A 3 5.49 7.52 -8.93
C ALA A 3 4.79 7.09 -10.25
N SER A 4 5.27 6.02 -10.87
CA SER A 4 4.71 5.51 -12.13
C SER A 4 3.26 5.03 -11.99
N ILE A 5 2.92 4.39 -10.86
CA ILE A 5 1.54 3.96 -10.59
C ILE A 5 0.62 5.18 -10.39
N MET A 6 1.07 6.17 -9.62
CA MET A 6 0.29 7.38 -9.35
C MET A 6 0.05 8.21 -10.60
N GLU A 7 1.07 8.35 -11.44
CA GLU A 7 0.96 9.01 -12.75
C GLU A 7 0.01 8.25 -13.68
N GLY A 8 0.14 6.92 -13.77
CA GLY A 8 -0.78 6.09 -14.54
C GLY A 8 -2.24 6.24 -14.10
N PHE A 9 -2.50 6.26 -12.79
CA PHE A 9 -3.85 6.49 -12.25
C PHE A 9 -4.37 7.90 -12.52
N TYR A 10 -3.49 8.89 -12.51
CA TYR A 10 -3.86 10.28 -12.79
C TYR A 10 -4.23 10.50 -14.25
N LEU A 11 -3.47 9.90 -15.18
CA LEU A 11 -3.63 10.07 -16.62
C LEU A 11 -4.70 9.16 -17.25
N SER A 12 -5.07 8.06 -16.59
CA SER A 12 -6.04 7.10 -17.15
C SER A 12 -7.42 7.73 -17.33
N ASP A 13 -8.01 7.61 -18.52
CA ASP A 13 -9.33 8.13 -18.86
C ASP A 13 -10.45 7.06 -18.84
N THR A 14 -10.31 6.11 -17.93
CA THR A 14 -11.24 4.98 -17.73
C THR A 14 -12.08 5.17 -16.47
N ASP A 15 -13.16 4.39 -16.33
CA ASP A 15 -13.97 4.37 -15.10
C ASP A 15 -13.17 3.83 -13.90
N TYR A 16 -12.37 2.80 -14.16
CA TYR A 16 -11.55 2.12 -13.16
C TYR A 16 -10.08 2.05 -13.57
N THR A 17 -9.21 2.11 -12.57
CA THR A 17 -7.77 1.82 -12.70
C THR A 17 -7.38 0.72 -11.73
N MET A 18 -6.39 -0.08 -12.07
CA MET A 18 -5.91 -1.15 -11.20
C MET A 18 -4.39 -1.23 -11.16
N SER A 19 -3.87 -1.68 -10.03
CA SER A 19 -2.46 -2.06 -9.85
C SER A 19 -2.38 -3.57 -9.67
N MET A 20 -1.39 -4.19 -10.30
CA MET A 20 -1.03 -5.59 -10.14
C MET A 20 0.47 -5.75 -10.37
N ASP A 21 1.15 -6.56 -9.55
CA ASP A 21 2.56 -6.86 -9.78
C ASP A 21 2.73 -7.80 -10.99
N CYS A 22 3.73 -7.53 -11.84
CA CYS A 22 4.01 -8.30 -13.06
C CYS A 22 4.80 -9.60 -12.80
N ASP A 23 4.79 -10.15 -11.58
CA ASP A 23 5.57 -11.33 -11.20
C ASP A 23 4.79 -12.66 -11.32
N PHE A 24 3.62 -12.63 -11.97
CA PHE A 24 2.68 -13.75 -12.12
C PHE A 24 2.26 -14.42 -10.81
N GLN A 25 2.57 -13.82 -9.65
CA GLN A 25 2.09 -14.32 -8.36
C GLN A 25 0.62 -13.95 -8.12
N HIS A 26 0.12 -12.94 -8.84
CA HIS A 26 -1.27 -12.54 -8.86
C HIS A 26 -2.00 -13.27 -10.00
N PRO A 27 -3.04 -14.06 -9.70
CA PRO A 27 -3.76 -14.79 -10.73
C PRO A 27 -4.57 -13.81 -11.58
N VAL A 28 -4.44 -13.91 -12.91
CA VAL A 28 -5.20 -13.08 -13.87
C VAL A 28 -6.71 -13.23 -13.68
N SER A 29 -7.17 -14.41 -13.21
CA SER A 29 -8.57 -14.65 -12.88
C SER A 29 -9.12 -13.70 -11.81
N ALA A 30 -8.27 -13.18 -10.91
CA ALA A 30 -8.69 -12.22 -9.88
C ALA A 30 -9.08 -10.84 -10.45
N ILE A 31 -8.67 -10.51 -11.69
CA ILE A 31 -9.03 -9.24 -12.33
C ILE A 31 -10.54 -9.18 -12.60
N GLY A 32 -11.14 -10.29 -13.04
CA GLY A 32 -12.59 -10.35 -13.27
C GLY A 32 -13.39 -10.09 -11.98
N ASP A 33 -12.94 -10.67 -10.87
CA ASP A 33 -13.56 -10.46 -9.56
C ASP A 33 -13.39 -9.01 -9.07
N LEU A 34 -12.23 -8.38 -9.31
CA LEU A 34 -12.03 -6.95 -9.00
C LEU A 34 -13.05 -6.10 -9.75
N ILE A 35 -13.19 -6.30 -11.06
CA ILE A 35 -14.12 -5.53 -11.89
C ILE A 35 -15.56 -5.72 -11.39
N ALA A 36 -15.98 -6.96 -11.13
CA ALA A 36 -17.31 -7.25 -10.62
C ALA A 36 -17.61 -6.53 -9.29
N GLU A 37 -16.63 -6.39 -8.40
CA GLU A 37 -16.79 -5.63 -7.17
C GLU A 37 -16.81 -4.11 -7.40
N MET A 38 -16.06 -3.61 -8.38
CA MET A 38 -16.13 -2.19 -8.78
C MET A 38 -17.50 -1.84 -9.35
N ASP A 39 -18.06 -2.71 -10.20
CA ASP A 39 -19.38 -2.54 -10.81
C ASP A 39 -20.54 -2.57 -9.80
N LYS A 40 -20.37 -3.25 -8.67
CA LYS A 40 -21.31 -3.20 -7.53
C LYS A 40 -21.28 -1.84 -6.80
N GLY A 41 -20.43 -0.91 -7.22
CA GLY A 41 -20.34 0.43 -6.64
C GLY A 41 -19.28 0.57 -5.54
N ALA A 42 -18.25 -0.28 -5.53
CA ALA A 42 -17.08 -0.05 -4.71
C ALA A 42 -16.28 1.16 -5.24
N ASP A 43 -15.65 1.89 -4.33
CA ASP A 43 -14.73 2.97 -4.67
C ASP A 43 -13.29 2.42 -4.78
N VAL A 44 -12.98 1.41 -3.98
CA VAL A 44 -11.72 0.66 -4.02
C VAL A 44 -12.00 -0.81 -3.72
N CYS A 45 -11.47 -1.69 -4.55
CA CYS A 45 -11.48 -3.14 -4.30
C CYS A 45 -10.06 -3.61 -4.02
N VAL A 46 -9.84 -4.27 -2.88
CA VAL A 46 -8.50 -4.73 -2.46
C VAL A 46 -8.43 -6.25 -2.52
N GLY A 47 -7.44 -6.77 -3.24
CA GLY A 47 -7.11 -8.18 -3.21
C GLY A 47 -6.51 -8.56 -1.87
N VAL A 48 -7.13 -9.53 -1.18
CA VAL A 48 -6.66 -10.07 0.10
C VAL A 48 -6.17 -11.49 -0.10
N ARG A 49 -4.94 -11.76 0.32
CA ARG A 49 -4.34 -13.09 0.25
C ARG A 49 -5.02 -14.05 1.21
N ASN A 50 -5.37 -15.25 0.75
CA ASN A 50 -5.95 -16.30 1.60
C ASN A 50 -4.98 -16.80 2.67
N SER A 51 -3.71 -16.95 2.32
CA SER A 51 -2.67 -17.39 3.25
C SER A 51 -1.47 -16.45 3.23
N ARG A 52 -1.18 -15.85 4.40
CA ARG A 52 0.10 -15.14 4.64
C ARG A 52 1.24 -16.10 4.98
N MET A 53 0.94 -17.37 5.29
CA MET A 53 1.94 -18.36 5.71
C MET A 53 2.85 -18.84 4.59
N SER A 54 2.44 -18.70 3.33
CA SER A 54 3.27 -18.99 2.16
C SER A 54 4.56 -18.17 2.11
N MET A 55 4.63 -17.05 2.86
CA MET A 55 5.82 -16.21 2.99
C MET A 55 6.77 -16.60 4.14
N GLY A 56 6.43 -17.64 4.91
CA GLY A 56 7.16 -18.05 6.13
C GLY A 56 6.65 -17.37 7.41
N ARG A 57 6.66 -18.11 8.53
CA ARG A 57 6.03 -17.70 9.82
C ARG A 57 6.52 -16.36 10.36
N LYS A 58 7.84 -16.14 10.37
CA LYS A 58 8.42 -14.87 10.88
C LYS A 58 7.97 -13.66 10.06
N ARG A 59 7.92 -13.80 8.73
CA ARG A 59 7.48 -12.74 7.81
C ARG A 59 5.97 -12.48 7.93
N ALA A 60 5.17 -13.53 8.09
CA ALA A 60 3.74 -13.39 8.31
C ALA A 60 3.43 -12.61 9.59
N LEU A 61 4.13 -12.90 10.70
CA LEU A 61 3.98 -12.20 11.97
C LEU A 61 4.41 -10.73 11.87
N GLY A 62 5.59 -10.45 11.32
CA GLY A 62 6.07 -9.08 11.14
C GLY A 62 5.15 -8.25 10.24
N SER A 63 4.68 -8.83 9.13
CA SER A 63 3.71 -8.17 8.25
C SER A 63 2.37 -7.90 8.96
N SER A 64 1.89 -8.82 9.79
CA SER A 64 0.67 -8.65 10.56
C SER A 64 0.81 -7.53 11.62
N ALA A 65 1.95 -7.46 12.29
CA ALA A 65 2.23 -6.41 13.27
C ALA A 65 2.22 -5.02 12.63
N VAL A 66 2.94 -4.85 11.51
CA VAL A 66 2.96 -3.58 10.75
C VAL A 66 1.56 -3.22 10.23
N GLU A 67 0.82 -4.20 9.69
CA GLU A 67 -0.56 -4.00 9.23
C GLU A 67 -1.49 -3.51 10.35
N ASN A 68 -1.43 -4.14 11.52
CA ASN A 68 -2.25 -3.76 12.67
C ASN A 68 -1.88 -2.37 13.21
N PHE A 69 -0.59 -2.03 13.19
CA PHE A 69 -0.12 -0.69 13.54
C PHE A 69 -0.67 0.36 12.56
N ASN A 70 -0.59 0.12 11.25
CA ASN A 70 -1.16 1.01 10.24
C ASN A 70 -2.66 1.22 10.48
N LYS A 71 -3.41 0.13 10.68
CA LYS A 71 -4.85 0.18 10.99
C LYS A 71 -5.15 1.04 12.23
N LEU A 72 -4.36 0.92 13.29
CA LEU A 72 -4.50 1.76 14.48
C LEU A 72 -4.31 3.23 14.15
N PHE A 73 -3.26 3.58 13.42
CA PHE A 73 -2.98 4.97 13.05
C PHE A 73 -4.07 5.58 12.18
N PHE A 74 -4.58 4.82 11.21
CA PHE A 74 -5.70 5.28 10.38
C PHE A 74 -6.95 5.54 11.21
N ARG A 75 -7.29 4.64 12.15
CA ARG A 75 -8.41 4.85 13.08
C ARG A 75 -8.23 6.08 13.95
N LEU A 76 -7.02 6.30 14.50
CA LEU A 76 -6.71 7.48 15.32
C LEU A 76 -6.86 8.80 14.53
N HIS A 77 -6.65 8.78 13.22
CA HIS A 77 -6.82 9.93 12.33
C HIS A 77 -8.21 9.99 11.68
N GLY A 78 -9.17 9.15 12.12
CA GLY A 78 -10.54 9.12 11.59
C GLY A 78 -10.65 8.70 10.12
N LYS A 79 -9.67 7.93 9.62
CA LYS A 79 -9.58 7.48 8.23
C LYS A 79 -10.16 6.08 8.04
N GLN A 80 -10.61 5.81 6.81
CA GLN A 80 -11.05 4.48 6.40
C GLN A 80 -9.89 3.49 6.43
N THR A 81 -10.17 2.23 6.78
CA THR A 81 -9.17 1.16 6.80
C THR A 81 -9.47 0.09 5.75
N THR A 82 -8.46 -0.72 5.42
CA THR A 82 -8.61 -1.91 4.57
C THR A 82 -8.11 -3.15 5.31
N LYS A 83 -8.47 -4.35 4.82
CA LYS A 83 -7.99 -5.63 5.35
C LYS A 83 -6.51 -5.87 5.08
N ASP A 84 -5.95 -5.36 3.99
CA ASP A 84 -4.52 -5.51 3.63
C ASP A 84 -3.97 -4.24 2.96
N PHE A 85 -3.41 -3.31 3.75
CA PHE A 85 -2.73 -2.11 3.23
C PHE A 85 -1.50 -2.45 2.38
N MET A 86 -0.96 -3.64 2.55
CA MET A 86 0.27 -4.07 1.91
C MET A 86 0.04 -4.69 0.54
N SER A 87 -1.20 -4.84 0.09
CA SER A 87 -1.54 -5.47 -1.18
C SER A 87 -1.07 -4.64 -2.39
N GLY A 88 -0.46 -5.32 -3.36
CA GLY A 88 -0.14 -4.76 -4.67
C GLY A 88 -1.27 -4.92 -5.70
N LEU A 89 -2.28 -5.73 -5.37
CA LEU A 89 -3.45 -6.01 -6.21
C LEU A 89 -4.67 -5.26 -5.68
N PHE A 90 -5.05 -4.20 -6.38
CA PHE A 90 -6.24 -3.42 -6.05
C PHE A 90 -6.75 -2.64 -7.27
N ALA A 91 -8.05 -2.35 -7.27
CA ALA A 91 -8.71 -1.49 -8.25
C ALA A 91 -9.28 -0.25 -7.55
N LEU A 92 -9.35 0.87 -8.28
CA LEU A 92 -9.81 2.18 -7.83
C LEU A 92 -10.83 2.73 -8.82
N ARG A 93 -11.79 3.45 -8.29
CA ARG A 93 -12.75 4.26 -9.04
C ARG A 93 -12.13 5.62 -9.36
N CYS A 94 -11.98 5.93 -10.65
CA CYS A 94 -11.24 7.10 -11.12
C CYS A 94 -11.88 8.41 -10.63
N GLU A 95 -13.21 8.53 -10.67
CA GLU A 95 -13.93 9.74 -10.21
C GLU A 95 -13.69 10.05 -8.72
N VAL A 96 -13.38 9.03 -7.90
CA VAL A 96 -13.11 9.18 -6.47
C VAL A 96 -11.64 9.46 -6.20
N PHE A 97 -10.72 8.75 -6.87
CA PHE A 97 -9.30 8.80 -6.53
C PHE A 97 -8.49 9.78 -7.36
N ARG A 98 -8.90 10.14 -8.59
CA ARG A 98 -8.19 11.14 -9.40
C ARG A 98 -8.14 12.52 -8.70
N PRO A 99 -9.22 13.03 -8.07
CA PRO A 99 -9.16 14.28 -7.31
C PRO A 99 -8.25 14.17 -6.07
N VAL A 100 -8.23 13.01 -5.41
CA VAL A 100 -7.34 12.75 -4.25
C VAL A 100 -5.88 12.81 -4.69
N ILE A 101 -5.55 12.19 -5.83
CA ILE A 101 -4.21 12.21 -6.41
C ILE A 101 -3.80 13.64 -6.77
N ALA A 102 -4.65 14.37 -7.49
CA ALA A 102 -4.38 15.74 -7.91
C ALA A 102 -4.18 16.69 -6.71
N GLY A 103 -5.07 16.64 -5.71
CA GLY A 103 -5.03 17.53 -4.55
C GLY A 103 -3.96 17.18 -3.50
N CYS A 104 -3.27 16.04 -3.65
CA CYS A 104 -2.26 15.59 -2.71
C CYS A 104 -0.94 15.21 -3.37
N TRP A 105 -0.73 15.57 -4.64
CA TRP A 105 0.44 15.18 -5.44
C TRP A 105 1.75 15.34 -4.67
N ASP A 106 2.04 16.55 -4.18
CA ASP A 106 3.30 16.85 -3.45
C ASP A 106 3.40 16.22 -2.05
N ARG A 107 2.35 15.55 -1.58
CA ARG A 107 2.28 14.92 -0.25
C ARG A 107 2.39 13.40 -0.29
N PHE A 108 2.39 12.78 -1.47
CA PHE A 108 2.57 11.35 -1.61
C PHE A 108 4.02 10.92 -1.42
N GLU A 109 4.21 9.70 -0.94
CA GLU A 109 5.53 9.09 -0.83
C GLU A 109 5.86 8.28 -2.10
N TYR A 110 6.73 8.87 -2.91
CA TYR A 110 7.11 8.31 -4.21
C TYR A 110 8.30 7.34 -4.16
N LYS A 111 9.12 7.36 -3.11
CA LYS A 111 10.23 6.39 -2.94
C LYS A 111 9.73 5.01 -2.52
N GLY A 112 8.49 4.92 -2.03
CA GLY A 112 7.87 3.68 -1.58
C GLY A 112 7.23 2.84 -2.68
N TRP A 113 6.57 1.77 -2.23
CA TRP A 113 5.73 0.90 -3.06
C TRP A 113 4.30 0.74 -2.49
N LYS A 114 3.98 1.41 -1.38
CA LYS A 114 2.67 1.30 -0.70
C LYS A 114 1.69 2.37 -1.17
N VAL A 115 1.44 2.37 -2.48
CA VAL A 115 0.52 3.30 -3.14
C VAL A 115 -0.88 3.23 -2.53
N LEU A 116 -1.41 2.03 -2.28
CA LEU A 116 -2.72 1.85 -1.66
C LEU A 116 -2.84 2.54 -0.29
N MET A 117 -1.81 2.42 0.56
CA MET A 117 -1.83 3.04 1.88
C MET A 117 -1.91 4.56 1.78
N ASP A 118 -1.12 5.14 0.89
CA ASP A 118 -1.08 6.57 0.65
C ASP A 118 -2.40 7.10 0.06
N LEU A 119 -2.99 6.38 -0.90
CA LEU A 119 -4.30 6.71 -1.44
C LEU A 119 -5.39 6.72 -0.35
N MET A 120 -5.41 5.68 0.50
CA MET A 120 -6.36 5.57 1.62
C MET A 120 -6.11 6.66 2.69
N LYS A 121 -4.86 7.08 2.88
CA LYS A 121 -4.48 8.13 3.84
C LYS A 121 -5.13 9.47 3.48
N TYR A 122 -5.14 9.80 2.19
CA TYR A 122 -5.68 11.06 1.69
C TYR A 122 -7.14 10.99 1.26
N SER A 123 -7.73 9.80 1.11
CA SER A 123 -9.13 9.63 0.75
C SER A 123 -10.12 10.05 1.85
N ASP A 124 -11.40 10.19 1.46
CA ASP A 124 -12.52 10.36 2.40
C ASP A 124 -12.72 9.09 3.25
N ARG A 125 -13.22 9.25 4.49
CA ARG A 125 -13.52 8.13 5.38
C ARG A 125 -14.71 7.27 4.90
N ARG A 126 -15.53 7.79 3.99
CA ARG A 126 -16.75 7.14 3.45
C ARG A 126 -16.49 6.29 2.22
N VAL A 127 -15.24 6.25 1.73
CA VAL A 127 -14.83 5.38 0.62
C VAL A 127 -15.30 3.95 0.88
N LYS A 128 -16.02 3.39 -0.08
CA LYS A 128 -16.55 2.03 -0.07
C LYS A 128 -15.43 1.06 -0.47
N VAL A 129 -14.93 0.34 0.54
CA VAL A 129 -13.87 -0.66 0.38
C VAL A 129 -14.50 -2.05 0.23
N SER A 130 -14.28 -2.70 -0.91
CA SER A 130 -14.62 -4.10 -1.13
C SER A 130 -13.37 -4.99 -1.21
N TYR A 131 -13.58 -6.30 -1.24
CA TYR A 131 -12.49 -7.27 -1.16
C TYR A 131 -12.74 -8.46 -2.04
N ILE A 132 -11.68 -8.89 -2.73
CA ILE A 132 -11.62 -10.22 -3.32
C ILE A 132 -10.57 -11.05 -2.58
N ARG A 133 -10.68 -12.36 -2.70
CA ARG A 133 -9.70 -13.29 -2.14
C ARG A 133 -8.98 -14.00 -3.25
N TYR A 134 -7.67 -14.16 -3.10
CA TYR A 134 -6.86 -14.89 -4.05
C TYR A 134 -5.74 -15.67 -3.35
N ASP A 135 -5.33 -16.76 -4.00
CA ASP A 135 -4.17 -17.53 -3.59
C ASP A 135 -2.92 -16.93 -4.21
N PHE A 136 -1.98 -16.54 -3.34
CA PHE A 136 -0.72 -15.91 -3.76
C PHE A 136 0.22 -16.99 -4.29
N GLY A 137 0.64 -16.88 -5.56
CA GLY A 137 1.55 -17.82 -6.20
C GLY A 137 2.92 -17.89 -5.52
N VAL A 138 3.61 -19.01 -5.67
CA VAL A 138 5.01 -19.17 -5.21
C VAL A 138 5.93 -18.50 -6.25
N ARG A 139 6.94 -17.73 -5.81
CA ARG A 139 7.95 -17.19 -6.74
C ARG A 139 8.71 -18.35 -7.35
N THR A 140 8.77 -18.40 -8.68
CA THR A 140 9.62 -19.35 -9.41
C THR A 140 11.10 -19.01 -9.23
N GLU A 141 11.47 -17.73 -9.11
CA GLU A 141 12.86 -17.31 -8.83
C GLU A 141 12.96 -16.02 -7.98
N GLY A 142 14.02 -15.91 -7.17
CA GLY A 142 14.39 -14.69 -6.43
C GLY A 142 14.39 -14.84 -4.90
N VAL A 143 15.58 -14.72 -4.29
CA VAL A 143 15.75 -14.70 -2.83
C VAL A 143 15.14 -13.41 -2.28
N SER A 144 14.04 -13.54 -1.54
CA SER A 144 13.43 -12.45 -0.78
C SER A 144 14.34 -12.08 0.41
N HIS A 145 15.31 -11.20 0.20
CA HIS A 145 16.03 -10.58 1.31
C HIS A 145 15.08 -9.68 2.08
N ILE A 146 14.75 -10.06 3.32
CA ILE A 146 14.04 -9.19 4.26
C ILE A 146 14.96 -8.01 4.55
N SER A 147 14.72 -6.89 3.87
CA SER A 147 15.40 -5.65 4.19
C SER A 147 14.67 -5.00 5.37
N PRO A 148 15.38 -4.64 6.46
CA PRO A 148 14.85 -3.80 7.54
C PRO A 148 14.27 -2.47 7.03
N LYS A 149 14.61 -2.07 5.80
CA LYS A 149 14.06 -0.90 5.12
C LYS A 149 12.54 -0.98 4.94
N VAL A 150 11.94 -2.16 4.81
CA VAL A 150 10.48 -2.33 4.58
C VAL A 150 9.62 -1.72 5.69
N PRO A 151 9.76 -2.12 6.98
CA PRO A 151 9.00 -1.51 8.07
C PRO A 151 9.35 -0.02 8.24
N ILE A 152 10.62 0.37 8.12
CA ILE A 152 11.05 1.77 8.22
C ILE A 152 10.31 2.65 7.21
N MET A 153 10.28 2.24 5.94
CA MET A 153 9.59 2.98 4.88
C MET A 153 8.08 3.03 5.10
N THR A 154 7.49 1.93 5.59
CA THR A 154 6.06 1.89 5.90
C THR A 154 5.71 2.87 7.03
N PHE A 155 6.52 2.93 8.09
CA PHE A 155 6.30 3.89 9.17
C PHE A 155 6.53 5.33 8.73
N HIS A 156 7.53 5.58 7.87
CA HIS A 156 7.80 6.92 7.33
C HIS A 156 6.58 7.50 6.59
N GLN A 157 5.86 6.67 5.84
CA GLN A 157 4.68 7.05 5.08
C GLN A 157 3.48 7.45 5.94
N LEU A 158 3.46 7.03 7.21
CA LEU A 158 2.43 7.49 8.14
C LEU A 158 2.65 8.97 8.50
N TRP A 159 1.70 9.56 9.23
CA TRP A 159 1.80 10.93 9.73
C TRP A 159 3.07 11.16 10.57
N TRP A 160 3.30 12.38 11.04
CA TRP A 160 4.53 12.78 11.71
C TRP A 160 5.00 11.80 12.82
N PHE A 161 4.08 11.23 13.59
CA PHE A 161 4.38 10.20 14.60
C PHE A 161 5.01 8.94 14.01
N GLY A 162 4.55 8.51 12.83
CA GLY A 162 5.15 7.41 12.09
C GLY A 162 6.59 7.70 11.65
N LYS A 163 6.89 8.95 11.25
CA LYS A 163 8.27 9.38 10.97
C LYS A 163 9.17 9.28 12.20
N VAL A 164 8.65 9.58 13.40
CA VAL A 164 9.39 9.38 14.66
C VAL A 164 9.69 7.89 14.87
N MET A 165 8.71 7.01 14.65
CA MET A 165 8.91 5.56 14.75
C MET A 165 9.89 5.04 13.70
N ALA A 166 9.84 5.54 12.46
CA ALA A 166 10.81 5.20 11.43
C ALA A 166 12.24 5.56 11.85
N LYS A 167 12.46 6.75 12.44
CA LYS A 167 13.76 7.16 12.99
C LYS A 167 14.22 6.25 14.15
N PHE A 168 13.29 5.83 15.01
CA PHE A 168 13.58 4.89 16.09
C PHE A 168 14.05 3.53 15.53
N PHE A 169 13.36 2.97 14.54
CA PHE A 169 13.75 1.72 13.89
C PHE A 169 15.06 1.84 13.10
N CYS A 170 15.31 2.97 12.43
CA CYS A 170 16.62 3.26 11.83
C CYS A 170 17.75 3.15 12.85
N ARG A 171 17.59 3.74 14.05
CA ARG A 171 18.57 3.65 15.13
C ARG A 171 18.75 2.21 15.63
N TYR A 172 17.65 1.47 15.77
CA TYR A 172 17.69 0.07 16.21
C TYR A 172 18.39 -0.86 15.21
N TYR A 173 18.18 -0.64 13.91
CA TYR A 173 18.77 -1.46 12.84
C TYR A 173 20.10 -0.91 12.30
N HIS A 174 20.66 0.15 12.91
CA HIS A 174 21.88 0.83 12.45
C HIS A 174 21.82 1.26 10.97
N VAL A 175 20.67 1.79 10.53
CA VAL A 175 20.43 2.33 9.19
C VAL A 175 20.37 3.85 9.26
N ASP A 176 21.02 4.56 8.34
CA ASP A 176 20.90 6.02 8.25
C ASP A 176 19.55 6.42 7.65
N TYR A 177 18.72 7.06 8.48
CA TYR A 177 17.41 7.57 8.06
C TYR A 177 17.52 8.66 6.98
N TYR A 178 18.52 9.55 7.08
CA TYR A 178 18.67 10.68 6.17
C TYR A 178 19.32 10.28 4.84
N GLU A 179 20.04 9.16 4.81
CA GLU A 179 20.42 8.51 3.54
C GLU A 179 19.17 8.03 2.78
N MET A 180 18.21 7.44 3.50
CA MET A 180 16.93 7.01 2.91
C MET A 180 16.03 8.20 2.53
N TYR A 181 15.99 9.24 3.38
CA TYR A 181 15.14 10.43 3.25
C TYR A 181 15.94 11.75 3.36
N PRO A 182 16.72 12.12 2.33
CA PRO A 182 17.55 13.33 2.38
C PRO A 182 16.76 14.62 2.54
N ALA A 183 15.54 14.70 1.98
CA ALA A 183 14.66 15.86 2.09
C ALA A 183 14.18 16.15 3.52
N GLU A 184 14.28 15.17 4.43
CA GLU A 184 13.92 15.35 5.85
C GLU A 184 15.08 15.90 6.68
N ARG A 185 16.27 16.04 6.10
CA ARG A 185 17.44 16.60 6.77
C ARG A 185 17.21 18.11 6.88
N LYS A 186 16.89 18.57 8.09
CA LYS A 186 16.86 20.00 8.38
C LYS A 186 18.30 20.53 8.30
N HIS A 187 18.49 21.58 7.52
CA HIS A 187 19.70 22.41 7.56
C HIS A 187 19.85 23.08 8.92
#